data_AF-A0A0W0NBN9-F1
#
_entry.id   AF-A0A0W0NBN9-F1
#
_cell.length_a   1.000
_cell.length_b   1.000
_cell.length_c   1.000
_cell.angle_alpha   90.00
_cell.angle_beta   90.00
_cell.angle_gamma   90.00
#
_symmetry.space_group_name_H-M   'P 1'
#
loop_
_entity.id
_entity.type
_entity.pdbx_description
1 polymer ?
#
loop_
_entity_poly.entity_id
_entity_poly.type
_entity_poly.pdbx_seq_one_letter_code
_entity_poly.pdbx_strand_id
1 'polypeptide(L)'
;MPLDIEYPRDRLLYMMQDSRSKMLLTHSAVQHRLPIPDGLDVLAVDQVQAWSDYSDTAPTVALDGDNLAYVIYTSGSTGLPKGVAVSHGPLVAHIIATGERYETSPADCELHFMSFAFDGSHEGWMHPLINGASVLIRDDSLWLPEYTYEQMHRHNVTMAVFPPVYLQQLAEHAERDGNPPAVRVYCFGGDAVAQASYDLAWRALKPNLLWR
;
A
#
# COMPACT_ATOMS: atom_id res chain seq x y z
N MET A 1 8.69 4.01 -8.29
CA MET A 1 9.17 2.81 -7.58
C MET A 1 9.28 3.15 -6.10
N PRO A 2 8.48 2.50 -5.24
CA PRO A 2 8.61 2.63 -3.79
C PRO A 2 9.88 1.92 -3.28
N LEU A 3 10.50 2.48 -2.25
CA LEU A 3 11.69 1.94 -1.58
C LEU A 3 11.42 1.84 -0.08
N ASP A 4 11.62 0.66 0.49
CA ASP A 4 11.59 0.46 1.93
C ASP A 4 12.97 0.78 2.52
N ILE A 5 13.05 1.79 3.38
CA ILE A 5 14.32 2.28 3.95
C ILE A 5 14.99 1.26 4.88
N GLU A 6 14.26 0.25 5.33
CA GLU A 6 14.77 -0.82 6.18
C GLU A 6 15.44 -1.95 5.35
N TYR A 7 15.39 -1.87 4.02
CA TYR A 7 16.16 -2.77 3.18
C TYR A 7 17.68 -2.57 3.35
N PRO A 8 18.47 -3.66 3.19
CA PRO A 8 19.93 -3.55 3.23
C PRO A 8 20.45 -2.50 2.23
N ARG A 9 21.49 -1.77 2.65
CA ARG A 9 22.09 -0.68 1.86
C ARG A 9 22.42 -1.11 0.42
N ASP A 10 23.06 -2.25 0.23
CA ASP A 10 23.43 -2.74 -1.11
C ASP A 10 22.20 -3.04 -1.97
N ARG A 11 21.09 -3.47 -1.36
CA ARG A 11 19.82 -3.71 -2.06
C ARG A 11 19.21 -2.41 -2.54
N LEU A 12 19.16 -1.38 -1.68
CA LEU A 12 18.67 -0.04 -2.05
C LEU A 12 19.52 0.57 -3.18
N LEU A 13 20.84 0.50 -3.06
CA LEU A 13 21.76 1.00 -4.06
C LEU A 13 21.53 0.32 -5.42
N TYR A 14 21.43 -1.01 -5.41
CA TYR A 14 21.16 -1.79 -6.61
C TYR A 14 19.82 -1.38 -7.26
N MET A 15 18.74 -1.27 -6.50
CA MET A 15 17.42 -0.88 -7.02
C MET A 15 17.44 0.53 -7.64
N MET A 16 18.12 1.48 -7.00
CA MET A 16 18.28 2.84 -7.54
C MET A 16 19.07 2.85 -8.86
N GLN A 17 20.15 2.07 -8.95
CA GLN A 17 20.98 1.98 -10.16
C GLN A 17 20.28 1.24 -11.30
N ASP A 18 19.67 0.09 -11.01
CA ASP A 18 19.02 -0.77 -12.00
C ASP A 18 17.77 -0.10 -12.60
N SER A 19 16.98 0.60 -11.77
CA SER A 19 15.77 1.31 -12.24
C SER A 19 16.06 2.48 -13.17
N ARG A 20 17.30 3.01 -13.18
CA ARG A 20 17.69 4.23 -13.90
C ARG A 20 16.76 5.41 -13.62
N SER A 21 16.19 5.45 -12.42
CA SER A 21 15.34 6.55 -11.96
C SER A 21 16.08 7.87 -12.10
N LYS A 22 15.37 8.93 -12.51
CA LYS A 22 15.95 10.26 -12.69
C LYS A 22 15.99 11.07 -11.41
N MET A 23 15.10 10.77 -10.48
CA MET A 23 14.95 11.52 -9.24
C MET A 23 14.53 10.59 -8.11
N LEU A 24 15.08 10.85 -6.92
CA LEU A 24 14.68 10.26 -5.65
C LEU A 24 13.85 11.28 -4.85
N LEU A 25 12.61 10.93 -4.55
CA LEU A 25 11.81 11.64 -3.57
C LEU A 25 12.06 11.04 -2.19
N THR A 26 12.36 11.86 -1.19
CA THR A 26 12.67 11.40 0.16
C THR A 26 12.32 12.45 1.21
N HIS A 27 12.45 12.10 2.48
CA HIS A 27 12.45 13.06 3.59
C HIS A 27 13.89 13.44 3.98
N SER A 28 14.11 14.70 4.31
CA SER A 28 15.42 15.21 4.73
C SER A 28 15.99 14.44 5.92
N ALA A 29 15.13 14.01 6.85
CA ALA A 29 15.49 13.24 8.03
C ALA A 29 16.09 11.86 7.72
N VAL A 30 15.78 11.24 6.58
CA VAL A 30 16.29 9.90 6.22
C VAL A 30 17.29 9.91 5.08
N GLN A 31 17.41 11.03 4.36
CA GLN A 31 18.30 11.16 3.19
C GLN A 31 19.75 10.72 3.48
N HIS A 32 20.29 11.07 4.65
CA HIS A 32 21.67 10.74 5.04
C HIS A 32 21.91 9.23 5.28
N ARG A 33 20.84 8.44 5.45
CA ARG A 33 20.92 6.97 5.61
C ARG A 33 20.93 6.24 4.26
N LEU A 34 20.54 6.91 3.18
CA LEU A 34 20.32 6.27 1.88
C LEU A 34 21.63 6.18 1.07
N PRO A 35 21.88 5.05 0.39
CA PRO A 35 23.03 4.90 -0.52
C PRO A 35 22.72 5.50 -1.89
N ILE A 36 22.59 6.83 -1.92
CA ILE A 36 22.21 7.56 -3.14
C ILE A 36 23.37 7.46 -4.16
N PRO A 37 23.15 6.92 -5.36
CA PRO A 37 24.17 6.87 -6.41
C PRO A 37 24.59 8.28 -6.87
N ASP A 38 25.84 8.42 -7.30
CA ASP A 38 26.31 9.66 -7.93
C ASP A 38 25.46 10.01 -9.16
N GLY A 39 25.05 11.27 -9.25
CA GLY A 39 24.26 11.80 -10.37
C GLY A 39 22.75 11.50 -10.31
N LEU A 40 22.24 10.90 -9.24
CA LEU A 40 20.79 10.82 -8.99
C LEU A 40 20.30 12.11 -8.33
N ASP A 41 19.37 12.81 -8.98
CA ASP A 41 18.76 14.01 -8.39
C ASP A 41 17.91 13.62 -7.17
N VAL A 42 17.93 14.46 -6.13
CA VAL A 42 17.21 14.19 -4.88
C VAL A 42 16.36 15.39 -4.52
N LEU A 43 15.08 15.14 -4.24
CA LEU A 43 14.15 16.13 -3.73
C LEU A 43 13.67 15.70 -2.34
N ALA A 44 13.98 16.53 -1.34
CA ALA A 44 13.43 16.39 0.00
C ALA A 44 12.01 16.99 0.05
N VAL A 45 10.98 16.15 0.13
CA VAL A 45 9.57 16.57 0.01
C VAL A 45 9.12 17.44 1.18
N ASP A 46 9.77 17.32 2.33
CA ASP A 46 9.54 18.09 3.55
C ASP A 46 10.21 19.48 3.54
N GLN A 47 11.06 19.77 2.57
CA GLN A 47 11.69 21.10 2.40
C GLN A 47 10.94 21.94 1.38
N VAL A 48 9.74 22.39 1.75
CA VAL A 48 8.80 23.12 0.86
C VAL A 48 9.44 24.32 0.16
N GLN A 49 10.35 25.04 0.85
CA GLN A 49 11.02 26.22 0.30
C GLN A 49 11.88 25.89 -0.94
N ALA A 50 12.33 24.65 -1.10
CA ALA A 50 13.11 24.23 -2.26
C ALA A 50 12.27 24.13 -3.55
N TRP A 51 10.95 24.07 -3.44
CA TRP A 51 10.05 23.87 -4.56
C TRP A 51 8.78 24.74 -4.53
N SER A 52 8.66 25.66 -3.58
CA SER A 52 7.50 26.56 -3.44
C SER A 52 7.31 27.52 -4.63
N ASP A 53 8.37 27.76 -5.40
CA ASP A 53 8.33 28.67 -6.55
C ASP A 53 7.83 27.99 -7.84
N TYR A 54 7.62 26.67 -7.81
CA TYR A 54 7.02 25.94 -8.93
C TYR A 54 5.50 26.13 -8.95
N SER A 55 4.93 26.02 -10.15
CA SER A 55 3.48 26.12 -10.35
C SER A 55 2.75 24.98 -9.62
N ASP A 56 1.65 25.33 -8.97
CA ASP A 56 0.66 24.38 -8.40
C ASP A 56 -0.31 23.84 -9.47
N THR A 57 -0.26 24.40 -10.68
CA THR A 57 -1.08 23.95 -11.80
C THR A 57 -0.52 22.65 -12.36
N ALA A 58 -1.35 21.62 -12.42
CA ALA A 58 -0.98 20.33 -12.99
C ALA A 58 -0.46 20.49 -14.43
N PRO A 59 0.73 19.94 -14.77
CA PRO A 59 1.26 20.04 -16.12
C PRO A 59 0.38 19.26 -17.10
N THR A 60 0.27 19.76 -18.34
CA THR A 60 -0.31 18.97 -19.43
C THR A 60 0.70 17.93 -19.88
N VAL A 61 0.43 16.67 -19.59
CA VAL A 61 1.26 15.52 -19.96
C VAL A 61 0.48 14.65 -20.94
N ALA A 62 1.08 14.33 -22.09
CA ALA A 62 0.54 13.31 -22.97
C ALA A 62 0.82 11.93 -22.35
N LEU A 63 -0.23 11.25 -21.89
CA LEU A 63 -0.15 9.94 -21.26
C LEU A 63 -0.83 8.90 -22.16
N ASP A 64 -0.16 7.77 -22.35
CA ASP A 64 -0.65 6.59 -23.05
C ASP A 64 -0.81 5.43 -22.04
N GLY A 65 -1.77 4.52 -22.29
CA GLY A 65 -2.00 3.36 -21.44
C GLY A 65 -0.79 2.45 -21.31
N ASP A 66 0.12 2.44 -22.29
CA ASP A 66 1.34 1.63 -22.26
C ASP A 66 2.47 2.28 -21.46
N ASN A 67 2.34 3.55 -21.06
CA ASN A 67 3.32 4.19 -20.19
C ASN A 67 3.42 3.45 -18.85
N LEU A 68 4.65 3.30 -18.35
CA LEU A 68 4.88 2.67 -17.04
C LEU A 68 4.28 3.52 -15.93
N ALA A 69 3.42 2.93 -15.12
CA ALA A 69 2.82 3.55 -13.94
C ALA A 69 3.70 3.33 -12.70
N TYR A 70 4.19 2.11 -12.50
CA TYR A 70 5.11 1.81 -11.41
C TYR A 70 6.07 0.65 -11.72
N VAL A 71 7.10 0.55 -10.90
CA VAL A 71 8.00 -0.59 -10.83
C VAL A 71 8.11 -1.01 -9.36
N ILE A 72 7.92 -2.29 -9.08
CA ILE A 72 8.10 -2.90 -7.75
C ILE A 72 9.17 -3.98 -7.86
N TYR A 73 10.15 -3.94 -6.95
CA TYR A 73 11.21 -4.93 -6.91
C TYR A 73 10.86 -6.11 -6.02
N THR A 74 10.81 -7.30 -6.61
CA THR A 74 10.54 -8.55 -5.90
C THR A 74 11.83 -9.36 -5.72
N SER A 75 11.80 -10.39 -4.87
CA SER A 75 12.92 -11.33 -4.73
C SER A 75 13.13 -12.10 -6.04
N GLY A 76 14.31 -11.95 -6.64
CA GLY A 76 14.68 -12.73 -7.81
C GLY A 76 15.21 -14.11 -7.42
N SER A 77 14.92 -15.11 -8.26
CA SER A 77 15.48 -16.47 -8.14
C SER A 77 17.01 -16.52 -8.21
N THR A 78 17.65 -15.48 -8.74
CA THR A 78 19.10 -15.33 -8.90
C THR A 78 19.76 -14.58 -7.74
N GLY A 79 19.03 -14.30 -6.65
CA GLY A 79 19.50 -13.54 -5.49
C GLY A 79 19.42 -12.02 -5.66
N LEU A 80 19.53 -11.50 -6.89
CA LEU A 80 19.29 -10.09 -7.18
C LEU A 80 17.80 -9.78 -7.32
N PRO A 81 17.31 -8.66 -6.74
CA PRO A 81 15.94 -8.19 -6.94
C PRO A 81 15.59 -8.00 -8.42
N LYS A 82 14.33 -8.21 -8.80
CA LYS A 82 13.86 -7.96 -10.17
C LYS A 82 12.73 -6.93 -10.16
N GLY A 83 12.86 -5.89 -10.99
CA GLY A 83 11.82 -4.88 -11.17
C GLY A 83 10.67 -5.42 -12.02
N VAL A 84 9.49 -5.56 -11.41
CA VAL A 84 8.23 -5.83 -12.12
C VAL A 84 7.66 -4.49 -12.54
N ALA A 85 7.62 -4.24 -13.85
CA ALA A 85 7.11 -3.01 -14.44
C ALA A 85 5.64 -3.17 -14.84
N VAL A 86 4.79 -2.25 -14.42
CA VAL A 86 3.35 -2.27 -14.70
C VAL A 86 2.94 -0.97 -15.38
N SER A 87 2.25 -1.10 -16.51
CA SER A 87 1.75 0.04 -17.30
C SER A 87 0.40 0.56 -16.78
N HIS A 88 0.09 1.81 -17.13
CA HIS A 88 -1.13 2.50 -16.72
C HIS A 88 -2.42 1.77 -17.10
N GLY A 89 -2.53 1.25 -18.32
CA GLY A 89 -3.75 0.62 -18.85
C GLY A 89 -4.22 -0.57 -18.01
N PRO A 90 -3.39 -1.62 -17.84
CA PRO A 90 -3.73 -2.77 -16.99
C PRO A 90 -3.98 -2.37 -15.53
N LEU A 91 -3.22 -1.41 -14.99
CA LEU A 91 -3.43 -0.90 -13.63
C LEU A 91 -4.82 -0.26 -13.48
N VAL A 92 -5.19 0.67 -14.37
CA VAL A 92 -6.49 1.35 -14.32
C VAL A 92 -7.63 0.34 -14.44
N ALA A 93 -7.53 -0.63 -15.35
CA ALA A 93 -8.53 -1.69 -15.50
C ALA A 93 -8.68 -2.51 -14.20
N HIS A 94 -7.57 -2.85 -13.55
CA HIS A 94 -7.59 -3.56 -12.27
C HIS A 94 -8.24 -2.71 -11.15
N ILE A 95 -7.84 -1.45 -10.99
CA ILE A 95 -8.37 -0.56 -9.94
C ILE A 95 -9.87 -0.30 -10.12
N ILE A 96 -10.34 -0.10 -11.35
CA ILE A 96 -11.78 0.04 -11.64
C ILE A 96 -12.52 -1.24 -11.27
N ALA A 97 -12.03 -2.40 -11.73
CA ALA A 97 -12.66 -3.69 -11.44
C ALA A 97 -12.70 -3.98 -9.93
N THR A 98 -11.66 -3.62 -9.18
CA THR A 98 -11.62 -3.76 -7.71
C THR A 98 -12.67 -2.87 -7.05
N GLY A 99 -12.76 -1.59 -7.43
CA GLY A 99 -13.76 -0.67 -6.90
C GLY A 99 -15.20 -1.11 -7.20
N GLU A 100 -15.47 -1.59 -8.41
CA GLU A 100 -16.77 -2.18 -8.79
C GLU A 100 -17.07 -3.44 -7.98
N ARG A 101 -16.08 -4.32 -7.82
CA ARG A 101 -16.23 -5.59 -7.09
C ARG A 101 -16.51 -5.37 -5.61
N TYR A 102 -15.86 -4.37 -5.01
CA TYR A 102 -16.08 -3.98 -3.63
C TYR A 102 -17.25 -3.03 -3.47
N GLU A 103 -17.93 -2.62 -4.54
CA GLU A 103 -19.01 -1.62 -4.48
C GLU A 103 -18.55 -0.36 -3.70
N THR A 104 -17.32 0.09 -3.96
CA THR A 104 -16.73 1.23 -3.25
C THR A 104 -17.54 2.50 -3.49
N SER A 105 -17.83 3.22 -2.41
CA SER A 105 -18.61 4.45 -2.42
C SER A 105 -17.92 5.55 -1.62
N PRO A 106 -18.34 6.82 -1.77
CA PRO A 106 -17.80 7.92 -0.96
C PRO A 106 -18.02 7.79 0.55
N ALA A 107 -18.87 6.88 1.01
CA ALA A 107 -19.07 6.59 2.43
C ALA A 107 -17.99 5.67 3.02
N ASP A 108 -17.11 5.12 2.18
CA ASP A 108 -16.12 4.14 2.60
C ASP A 108 -14.81 4.75 3.12
N CYS A 109 -14.11 3.95 3.92
CA CYS A 109 -12.80 4.24 4.46
C CYS A 109 -11.93 2.98 4.39
N GLU A 110 -10.86 3.02 3.60
CA GLU A 110 -9.90 1.92 3.53
C GLU A 110 -8.74 2.12 4.52
N LEU A 111 -8.42 1.10 5.31
CA LEU A 111 -7.14 1.08 6.02
C LEU A 111 -6.02 0.61 5.10
N HIS A 112 -5.09 1.52 4.77
CA HIS A 112 -3.88 1.19 4.03
C HIS A 112 -2.84 0.55 4.96
N PHE A 113 -2.90 -0.77 5.10
CA PHE A 113 -2.05 -1.53 6.02
C PHE A 113 -0.77 -2.09 5.38
N MET A 114 -0.86 -2.51 4.11
CA MET A 114 0.23 -3.18 3.40
C MET A 114 1.39 -2.22 3.10
N SER A 115 2.62 -2.75 3.00
CA SER A 115 3.78 -1.95 2.63
C SER A 115 3.64 -1.40 1.21
N PHE A 116 3.97 -0.11 1.01
CA PHE A 116 4.04 0.49 -0.33
C PHE A 116 5.00 -0.24 -1.27
N ALA A 117 5.99 -0.98 -0.76
CA ALA A 117 6.90 -1.80 -1.55
C ALA A 117 6.28 -3.11 -2.09
N PHE A 118 5.01 -3.38 -1.78
CA PHE A 118 4.24 -4.54 -2.25
C PHE A 118 3.13 -4.09 -3.20
N ASP A 119 2.87 -4.85 -4.27
CA ASP A 119 1.87 -4.48 -5.29
C ASP A 119 0.45 -4.44 -4.75
N GLY A 120 0.08 -5.38 -3.87
CA GLY A 120 -1.22 -5.38 -3.19
C GLY A 120 -1.48 -4.17 -2.28
N SER A 121 -0.50 -3.29 -2.05
CA SER A 121 -0.77 -2.00 -1.39
C SER A 121 -1.41 -0.97 -2.33
N HIS A 122 -1.17 -1.08 -3.64
CA HIS A 122 -1.60 -0.07 -4.60
C HIS A 122 -3.12 -0.02 -4.73
N GLU A 123 -3.78 -1.19 -4.67
CA GLU A 123 -5.25 -1.23 -4.63
C GLU A 123 -5.80 -0.46 -3.43
N GLY A 124 -5.24 -0.67 -2.23
CA GLY A 124 -5.78 -0.14 -0.98
C GLY A 124 -5.69 1.37 -0.78
N TRP A 125 -5.18 2.11 -1.77
CA TRP A 125 -5.35 3.56 -1.81
C TRP A 125 -5.87 4.07 -3.15
N MET A 126 -5.63 3.37 -4.28
CA MET A 126 -6.09 3.84 -5.58
C MET A 126 -7.60 3.68 -5.76
N HIS A 127 -8.17 2.50 -5.50
CA HIS A 127 -9.62 2.31 -5.71
C HIS A 127 -10.49 3.16 -4.78
N PRO A 128 -10.16 3.39 -3.49
CA PRO A 128 -10.96 4.30 -2.68
C PRO A 128 -10.89 5.73 -3.21
N LEU A 129 -9.70 6.24 -3.57
CA LEU A 129 -9.55 7.62 -4.04
C LEU A 129 -10.27 7.89 -5.37
N ILE A 130 -10.25 6.97 -6.34
CA ILE A 130 -10.97 7.18 -7.61
C ILE A 130 -12.49 7.11 -7.46
N ASN A 131 -13.00 6.46 -6.40
CA ASN A 131 -14.43 6.34 -6.10
C ASN A 131 -14.92 7.38 -5.06
N GLY A 132 -14.07 8.33 -4.67
CA GLY A 132 -14.41 9.39 -3.72
C GLY A 132 -14.47 8.94 -2.25
N ALA A 133 -13.98 7.75 -1.94
CA ALA A 133 -13.84 7.24 -0.59
C ALA A 133 -12.59 7.82 0.11
N SER A 134 -12.41 7.47 1.38
CA SER A 134 -11.27 7.90 2.19
C SER A 134 -10.25 6.79 2.43
N VAL A 135 -9.01 7.16 2.74
CA VAL A 135 -7.92 6.23 3.08
C VAL A 135 -7.35 6.61 4.43
N LEU A 136 -7.38 5.69 5.38
CA LEU A 136 -6.65 5.77 6.64
C LEU A 136 -5.23 5.24 6.41
N ILE A 137 -4.24 6.14 6.52
CA ILE A 137 -2.83 5.80 6.39
C ILE A 137 -2.23 5.67 7.79
N ARG A 138 -1.55 4.55 8.05
CA ARG A 138 -0.75 4.35 9.26
C ARG A 138 0.69 4.84 9.08
N ASP A 139 1.37 5.06 10.19
CA ASP A 139 2.82 5.21 10.19
C ASP A 139 3.53 3.87 9.90
N ASP A 140 4.86 3.92 9.78
CA ASP A 140 5.66 2.72 9.51
C ASP A 140 5.68 1.71 10.67
N SER A 141 5.12 2.07 11.84
CA SER A 141 5.09 1.19 12.99
C SER A 141 4.14 0.01 12.76
N LEU A 142 4.55 -1.19 13.16
CA LEU A 142 3.67 -2.35 13.14
C LEU A 142 2.64 -2.19 14.26
N TRP A 143 1.43 -1.78 13.89
CA TRP A 143 0.31 -1.72 14.82
C TRP A 143 -0.01 -3.13 15.32
N LEU A 144 -0.15 -3.29 16.64
CA LEU A 144 -0.67 -4.52 17.21
C LEU A 144 -2.15 -4.69 16.84
N PRO A 145 -2.68 -5.92 16.75
CA PRO A 145 -4.08 -6.17 16.40
C PRO A 145 -5.07 -5.37 17.24
N GLU A 146 -4.82 -5.24 18.55
CA GLU A 146 -5.62 -4.44 19.49
C GLU A 146 -5.69 -2.97 19.04
N TYR A 147 -4.54 -2.36 18.76
CA TYR A 147 -4.48 -0.95 18.37
C TYR A 147 -5.08 -0.72 16.99
N THR A 148 -4.84 -1.64 16.04
CA THR A 148 -5.47 -1.61 14.73
C THR A 148 -6.99 -1.68 14.84
N TYR A 149 -7.51 -2.58 15.66
CA TYR A 149 -8.94 -2.73 15.93
C TYR A 149 -9.56 -1.43 16.48
N GLU A 150 -8.89 -0.78 17.43
CA GLU A 150 -9.31 0.52 17.97
C GLU A 150 -9.32 1.62 16.90
N GLN A 151 -8.28 1.69 16.05
CA GLN A 151 -8.24 2.68 14.97
C GLN A 151 -9.31 2.41 13.91
N MET A 152 -9.59 1.15 13.60
CA MET A 152 -10.65 0.77 12.67
C MET A 152 -12.03 1.22 13.15
N HIS A 153 -12.32 1.09 14.44
CA HIS A 153 -13.53 1.67 15.04
C HIS A 153 -13.52 3.20 14.99
N ARG A 154 -12.44 3.83 15.46
CA ARG A 154 -12.33 5.29 15.56
C ARG A 154 -12.54 5.99 14.21
N HIS A 155 -12.04 5.39 13.14
CA HIS A 155 -12.05 5.96 11.80
C HIS A 155 -13.11 5.37 10.88
N ASN A 156 -14.01 4.53 11.41
CA ASN A 156 -15.08 3.86 10.66
C ASN A 156 -14.54 3.16 9.41
N VAL A 157 -13.47 2.38 9.57
CA VAL A 157 -12.88 1.61 8.47
C VAL A 157 -13.92 0.61 7.95
N THR A 158 -14.13 0.60 6.64
CA THR A 158 -15.09 -0.27 5.96
C THR A 158 -14.42 -1.31 5.07
N MET A 159 -13.16 -1.10 4.70
CA MET A 159 -12.37 -2.00 3.84
C MET A 159 -10.94 -2.11 4.37
N ALA A 160 -10.35 -3.31 4.35
CA ALA A 160 -8.96 -3.49 4.74
C ALA A 160 -8.34 -4.75 4.12
N VAL A 161 -7.05 -4.64 3.79
CA VAL A 161 -6.23 -5.76 3.29
C VAL A 161 -5.16 -6.12 4.31
N PHE A 162 -5.08 -7.40 4.70
CA PHE A 162 -4.11 -7.86 5.70
C PHE A 162 -3.35 -9.12 5.26
N PRO A 163 -2.10 -9.31 5.72
CA PRO A 163 -1.46 -10.62 5.67
C PRO A 163 -2.30 -11.65 6.44
N PRO A 164 -2.38 -12.92 6.00
CA PRO A 164 -3.27 -13.91 6.62
C PRO A 164 -3.07 -14.11 8.12
N VAL A 165 -1.80 -14.13 8.57
CA VAL A 165 -1.46 -14.26 9.99
C VAL A 165 -2.00 -13.07 10.80
N TYR A 166 -1.89 -11.87 10.25
CA TYR A 166 -2.38 -10.67 10.91
C TYR A 166 -3.91 -10.65 10.96
N LEU A 167 -4.58 -11.04 9.87
CA LEU A 167 -6.04 -11.17 9.84
C LEU A 167 -6.53 -12.18 10.89
N GLN A 168 -5.84 -13.30 11.04
CA GLN A 168 -6.15 -14.28 12.09
C GLN A 168 -6.04 -13.66 13.48
N GLN A 169 -4.95 -12.95 13.79
CA GLN A 169 -4.77 -12.32 15.10
C GLN A 169 -5.83 -11.24 15.37
N LEU A 170 -6.20 -10.46 14.35
CA LEU A 170 -7.29 -9.49 14.43
C LEU A 170 -8.63 -10.19 14.71
N ALA A 171 -8.89 -11.33 14.07
CA ALA A 171 -10.10 -12.12 14.30
C ALA A 171 -10.12 -12.75 15.71
N GLU A 172 -9.00 -13.25 16.23
CA GLU A 172 -8.86 -13.73 17.62
C GLU A 172 -9.10 -12.61 18.64
N HIS A 173 -8.67 -11.39 18.34
CA HIS A 173 -8.99 -10.21 19.14
C HIS A 173 -10.49 -9.89 19.10
N ALA A 174 -11.07 -9.83 17.90
CA ALA A 174 -12.49 -9.55 17.69
C ALA A 174 -13.41 -10.58 18.36
N GLU A 175 -13.04 -11.86 18.38
CA GLU A 175 -13.81 -12.92 19.05
C GLU A 175 -13.83 -12.75 20.57
N ARG A 176 -12.72 -12.28 21.16
CA ARG A 176 -12.61 -12.00 22.59
C ARG A 176 -13.37 -10.74 23.01
N ASP A 177 -13.30 -9.70 22.19
CA ASP A 177 -13.96 -8.41 22.44
C ASP A 177 -15.48 -8.47 22.17
N GLY A 178 -15.89 -9.14 21.10
CA GLY A 178 -17.30 -9.34 20.74
C GLY A 178 -17.95 -8.17 19.97
N ASN A 179 -17.22 -7.08 19.69
CA ASN A 179 -17.72 -5.90 18.97
C ASN A 179 -16.83 -5.54 17.75
N PRO A 180 -16.78 -6.39 16.70
CA PRO A 180 -15.91 -6.15 15.54
C PRO A 180 -16.20 -4.81 14.85
N PRO A 181 -15.19 -4.12 14.28
CA PRO A 181 -15.39 -2.98 13.40
C PRO A 181 -16.37 -3.31 12.28
N ALA A 182 -17.13 -2.31 11.82
CA ALA A 182 -18.11 -2.45 10.74
C ALA A 182 -17.46 -2.55 9.34
N VAL A 183 -16.44 -3.37 9.23
CA VAL A 183 -15.71 -3.62 7.98
C VAL A 183 -16.50 -4.60 7.15
N ARG A 184 -16.87 -4.15 5.96
CA ARG A 184 -17.66 -4.92 4.99
C ARG A 184 -16.78 -5.73 4.05
N VAL A 185 -15.54 -5.32 3.81
CA VAL A 185 -14.59 -6.03 2.93
C VAL A 185 -13.29 -6.29 3.68
N TYR A 186 -12.95 -7.56 3.87
CA TYR A 186 -11.58 -7.97 4.19
C TYR A 186 -10.97 -8.72 3.02
N CYS A 187 -9.75 -8.32 2.64
CA CYS A 187 -8.94 -9.06 1.69
C CYS A 187 -7.66 -9.56 2.35
N PHE A 188 -7.15 -10.70 1.91
CA PHE A 188 -5.91 -11.25 2.42
C PHE A 188 -5.14 -11.99 1.34
N GLY A 189 -3.81 -11.84 1.32
CA GLY A 189 -2.98 -12.42 0.29
C GLY A 189 -1.52 -12.55 0.72
N GLY A 190 -0.71 -13.15 -0.14
CA GLY A 190 0.73 -13.34 0.09
C GLY A 190 1.11 -14.72 0.64
N ASP A 191 0.22 -15.41 1.34
CA ASP A 191 0.48 -16.73 1.92
C ASP A 191 -0.71 -17.69 1.80
N ALA A 192 -0.47 -18.97 2.11
CA ALA A 192 -1.51 -19.98 2.23
C ALA A 192 -2.33 -19.75 3.52
N VAL A 193 -3.65 -19.92 3.43
CA VAL A 193 -4.57 -19.75 4.56
C VAL A 193 -5.19 -21.09 4.91
N ALA A 194 -5.10 -21.48 6.18
CA ALA A 194 -5.80 -22.65 6.68
C ALA A 194 -7.31 -22.37 6.77
N GLN A 195 -8.13 -23.37 6.45
CA GLN A 195 -9.59 -23.23 6.50
C GLN A 195 -10.09 -22.72 7.87
N ALA A 196 -9.47 -23.19 8.97
CA ALA A 196 -9.83 -22.75 10.31
C ALA A 196 -9.62 -21.25 10.54
N SER A 197 -8.56 -20.66 9.98
CA SER A 197 -8.30 -19.21 10.08
C SER A 197 -9.32 -18.41 9.26
N TYR A 198 -9.71 -18.92 8.09
CA TYR A 198 -10.77 -18.33 7.28
C TYR A 198 -12.13 -18.34 8.02
N ASP A 199 -12.50 -19.49 8.59
CA ASP A 199 -13.76 -19.66 9.32
C ASP A 199 -13.81 -18.76 10.58
N LEU A 200 -12.66 -18.60 11.26
CA LEU A 200 -12.54 -17.68 12.39
C LEU A 200 -12.75 -16.23 11.95
N ALA A 201 -12.10 -15.78 10.89
CA ALA A 201 -12.28 -14.43 10.35
C ALA A 201 -13.74 -14.16 10.00
N TRP A 202 -14.42 -15.10 9.33
CA TRP A 202 -15.84 -14.96 9.00
C TRP A 202 -16.73 -14.84 10.25
N ARG A 203 -16.54 -15.73 11.24
CA ARG A 203 -17.34 -15.75 12.48
C ARG A 203 -17.11 -14.50 13.34
N ALA A 204 -15.86 -14.10 13.51
CA ALA A 204 -15.46 -13.06 14.45
C ALA A 204 -15.60 -11.65 13.88
N LEU A 205 -15.16 -11.43 12.63
CA LEU A 205 -15.15 -10.11 11.99
C LEU A 205 -16.44 -9.79 11.24
N LYS A 206 -17.24 -10.81 10.87
CA LYS A 206 -18.56 -10.67 10.26
C LYS A 206 -18.62 -9.76 9.01
N PRO A 207 -17.71 -9.91 8.03
CA PRO A 207 -17.77 -9.08 6.82
C PRO A 207 -18.91 -9.47 5.88
N ASN A 208 -19.19 -8.58 4.92
CA ASN A 208 -20.04 -8.91 3.79
C ASN A 208 -19.25 -9.69 2.72
N LEU A 209 -17.96 -9.36 2.57
CA LEU A 209 -17.04 -9.95 1.62
C LEU A 209 -15.71 -10.29 2.31
N LEU A 210 -15.26 -11.52 2.15
CA LEU A 210 -13.96 -12.01 2.61
C LEU A 210 -13.24 -12.64 1.41
N TRP A 211 -12.22 -11.98 0.88
CA TRP A 211 -11.57 -12.31 -0.38
C TRP A 211 -10.11 -12.70 -0.21
N ARG A 212 -9.67 -13.64 -1.04
CA ARG A 212 -8.26 -14.00 -1.21
C ARG A 212 -7.73 -13.36 -2.47
#